data_AF-A0AAW7LVG3-F1
#
_entry.id   AF-A0AAW7LVG3-F1
#
_cell.length_a   1.000
_cell.length_b   1.000
_cell.length_c   1.000
_cell.angle_alpha   90.00
_cell.angle_beta   90.00
_cell.angle_gamma   90.00
#
_symmetry.space_group_name_H-M   'P 1'
#
loop_
_entity.id
_entity.type
_entity.pdbx_description
1 polymer ?
#
loop_
_entity_poly.entity_id
_entity_poly.type
_entity_poly.pdbx_seq_one_letter_code
_entity_poly.pdbx_strand_id
1 'polypeptide(L)'
;MSAKFYTLLTDIGAAKLASAAALGVPLKITHMAVGSGGGVLPTPNAQQTALVAEERRAALNMLYIDPQNSSQIIAEQVIPENEGGWWIREVGLFDETGALIAVGNCPESYKPKLAEGSGRTQTVRVVLITSSTDNITLKIDPAVVLATRKYVDDKVLELKVYVDDLMAKHLAAVDPHSQYAPKDSPTLTGMPKTPTPPAGNNSTLIASTAFVQVAILALIGGAPAPLDTLKEIAAAINNDPNFSTTINNVLALKAPLASPALTGTPTAPTAAQTVNNTQIATTAFVKAAIAGLVGSSPEALDTLNELAAALGNDPNFATTVMNALAGKQPLDATLTNLSGKSVSALLQYLGLGEGSALPV
;
A
#
# COMPACT_ATOMS: atom_id res chain seq x y z
N MET A 1 45.87 -16.12 -74.19
CA MET A 1 47.02 -15.22 -73.94
C MET A 1 47.56 -15.61 -72.58
N SER A 2 48.70 -16.32 -72.49
CA SER A 2 49.24 -16.77 -71.20
C SER A 2 49.69 -15.55 -70.39
N ALA A 3 49.29 -15.47 -69.11
CA ALA A 3 49.75 -14.41 -68.23
C ALA A 3 51.28 -14.46 -68.11
N LYS A 4 51.95 -13.31 -68.23
CA LYS A 4 53.43 -13.20 -68.13
C LYS A 4 53.95 -13.59 -66.74
N PHE A 5 53.14 -13.35 -65.71
CA PHE A 5 53.41 -13.71 -64.32
C PHE A 5 52.24 -14.53 -63.81
N TYR A 6 52.53 -15.68 -63.24
CA TYR A 6 51.53 -16.60 -62.75
C TYR A 6 52.12 -17.48 -61.65
N THR A 7 51.23 -18.05 -60.87
CA THR A 7 51.52 -19.09 -59.89
C THR A 7 50.90 -20.38 -60.40
N LEU A 8 51.56 -21.49 -60.10
CA LEU A 8 51.01 -22.82 -60.33
C LEU A 8 51.17 -23.66 -59.08
N LEU A 9 50.30 -24.66 -58.97
CA LEU A 9 50.42 -25.71 -57.96
C LEU A 9 51.44 -26.74 -58.45
N THR A 10 52.39 -27.12 -57.60
CA THR A 10 53.33 -28.21 -57.92
C THR A 10 52.61 -29.56 -57.87
N ASP A 11 53.19 -30.60 -58.45
CA ASP A 11 52.65 -31.96 -58.37
C ASP A 11 52.56 -32.42 -56.91
N ILE A 12 53.52 -32.00 -56.07
CA ILE A 12 53.52 -32.24 -54.62
C ILE A 12 52.37 -31.49 -53.95
N GLY A 13 52.18 -30.21 -54.28
CA GLY A 13 51.08 -29.39 -53.76
C GLY A 13 49.71 -29.93 -54.15
N ALA A 14 49.55 -30.38 -55.40
CA ALA A 14 48.34 -31.01 -55.90
C ALA A 14 48.04 -32.32 -55.17
N ALA A 15 49.04 -33.18 -55.00
CA ALA A 15 48.88 -34.44 -54.26
C ALA A 15 48.52 -34.21 -52.79
N LYS A 16 49.17 -33.23 -52.13
CA LYS A 16 48.87 -32.88 -50.74
C LYS A 16 47.50 -32.23 -50.57
N LEU A 17 47.08 -31.39 -51.50
CA LEU A 17 45.74 -30.80 -51.50
C LEU A 17 44.65 -31.86 -51.73
N ALA A 18 44.88 -32.80 -52.66
CA ALA A 18 43.98 -33.93 -52.87
C ALA A 18 43.92 -34.85 -51.64
N SER A 19 45.06 -35.08 -50.98
CA SER A 19 45.13 -35.85 -49.72
C SER A 19 44.40 -35.14 -48.59
N ALA A 20 44.50 -33.80 -48.50
CA ALA A 20 43.79 -33.01 -47.52
C ALA A 20 42.27 -33.13 -47.69
N ALA A 21 41.79 -33.09 -48.94
CA ALA A 21 40.37 -33.31 -49.26
C ALA A 21 39.89 -34.75 -48.96
N ALA A 22 40.74 -35.75 -49.19
CA ALA A 22 40.39 -37.16 -48.97
C ALA A 22 40.43 -37.57 -47.48
N LEU A 23 41.38 -37.04 -46.70
CA LEU A 23 41.61 -37.39 -45.30
C LEU A 23 40.95 -36.42 -44.32
N GLY A 24 40.43 -35.29 -44.79
CA GLY A 24 39.86 -34.24 -43.95
C GLY A 24 40.88 -33.52 -43.07
N VAL A 25 42.18 -33.66 -43.36
CA VAL A 25 43.27 -32.96 -42.66
C VAL A 25 43.69 -31.76 -43.50
N PRO A 26 43.42 -30.51 -43.07
CA PRO A 26 43.72 -29.34 -43.87
C PRO A 26 45.22 -29.17 -44.15
N LEU A 27 45.56 -28.79 -45.39
CA LEU A 27 46.91 -28.43 -45.79
C LEU A 27 47.32 -27.10 -45.13
N LYS A 28 48.39 -27.12 -44.34
CA LYS A 28 48.94 -25.93 -43.69
C LYS A 28 50.07 -25.35 -44.51
N ILE A 29 49.82 -24.23 -45.20
CA ILE A 29 50.87 -23.43 -45.81
C ILE A 29 51.42 -22.49 -44.75
N THR A 30 52.71 -22.60 -44.43
CA THR A 30 53.31 -21.92 -43.27
C THR A 30 54.39 -20.93 -43.64
N HIS A 31 55.10 -21.16 -44.75
CA HIS A 31 56.24 -20.34 -45.15
C HIS A 31 56.10 -19.87 -46.60
N MET A 32 56.65 -18.69 -46.88
CA MET A 32 56.88 -18.21 -48.24
C MET A 32 58.37 -18.00 -48.42
N ALA A 33 58.94 -18.56 -49.49
CA ALA A 33 60.28 -18.24 -49.91
C ALA A 33 60.27 -17.38 -51.17
N VAL A 34 61.28 -16.55 -51.30
CA VAL A 34 61.52 -15.68 -52.46
C VAL A 34 62.93 -15.91 -52.96
N GLY A 35 63.10 -15.80 -54.27
CA GLY A 35 64.35 -16.15 -54.93
C GLY A 35 64.71 -15.22 -56.09
N SER A 36 65.99 -15.25 -56.45
CA SER A 36 66.57 -14.45 -57.53
C SER A 36 66.47 -15.12 -58.89
N GLY A 37 65.95 -16.34 -58.98
CA GLY A 37 65.74 -17.08 -60.23
C GLY A 37 67.04 -17.48 -60.93
N GLY A 38 68.17 -17.47 -60.23
CA GLY A 38 69.49 -17.76 -60.81
C GLY A 38 70.00 -16.66 -61.76
N GLY A 39 69.50 -15.43 -61.64
CA GLY A 39 69.90 -14.32 -62.51
C GLY A 39 68.95 -14.04 -63.68
N VAL A 40 68.00 -14.93 -63.96
CA VAL A 40 67.01 -14.83 -65.03
C VAL A 40 65.59 -15.01 -64.50
N LEU A 41 64.56 -14.58 -65.26
CA LEU A 41 63.16 -14.82 -64.88
C LEU A 41 62.83 -16.31 -65.09
N PRO A 42 62.57 -17.08 -64.01
CA PRO A 42 62.31 -18.50 -64.16
C PRO A 42 60.89 -18.74 -64.68
N THR A 43 60.71 -19.84 -65.41
CA THR A 43 59.39 -20.31 -65.83
C THR A 43 58.89 -21.33 -64.81
N PRO A 44 57.80 -21.04 -64.06
CA PRO A 44 57.25 -21.98 -63.09
C PRO A 44 56.91 -23.32 -63.74
N ASN A 45 57.31 -24.42 -63.10
CA ASN A 45 57.08 -25.80 -63.53
C ASN A 45 56.47 -26.62 -62.37
N ALA A 46 55.41 -27.39 -62.65
CA ALA A 46 54.72 -28.24 -61.68
C ALA A 46 55.62 -29.31 -61.05
N GLN A 47 56.65 -29.79 -61.75
CA GLN A 47 57.60 -30.78 -61.21
C GLN A 47 58.64 -30.18 -60.25
N GLN A 48 58.63 -28.86 -59.99
CA GLN A 48 59.57 -28.23 -59.07
C GLN A 48 59.36 -28.71 -57.63
N THR A 49 60.47 -29.03 -56.97
CA THR A 49 60.51 -29.37 -55.54
C THR A 49 61.18 -28.28 -54.70
N ALA A 50 61.88 -27.35 -55.35
CA ALA A 50 62.54 -26.19 -54.75
C ALA A 50 62.56 -25.00 -55.74
N LEU A 51 62.84 -23.80 -55.23
CA LEU A 51 63.11 -22.61 -56.04
C LEU A 51 64.46 -22.75 -56.77
N VAL A 52 64.62 -22.03 -57.89
CA VAL A 52 65.85 -22.08 -58.70
C VAL A 52 67.04 -21.48 -57.93
N ALA A 53 66.83 -20.36 -57.25
CA ALA A 53 67.79 -19.73 -56.34
C ALA A 53 67.06 -19.05 -55.18
N GLU A 54 66.82 -19.80 -54.11
CA GLU A 54 66.18 -19.29 -52.89
C GLU A 54 67.11 -18.32 -52.14
N GLU A 55 66.62 -17.10 -51.88
CA GLU A 55 67.38 -16.07 -51.15
C GLU A 55 66.88 -15.94 -49.70
N ARG A 56 65.58 -16.11 -49.49
CA ARG A 56 64.95 -15.95 -48.19
C ARG A 56 63.70 -16.81 -48.07
N ARG A 57 63.56 -17.46 -46.92
CA ARG A 57 62.33 -18.14 -46.47
C ARG A 57 61.95 -17.66 -45.09
N ALA A 58 60.71 -17.20 -44.93
CA ALA A 58 60.17 -16.90 -43.61
C ALA A 58 58.69 -17.31 -43.50
N ALA A 59 58.18 -17.26 -42.28
CA ALA A 59 56.77 -17.53 -42.01
C ALA A 59 55.87 -16.51 -42.72
N LEU A 60 54.69 -16.95 -43.15
CA LEU A 60 53.67 -16.08 -43.71
C LEU A 60 53.17 -15.06 -42.67
N ASN A 61 53.00 -13.80 -43.10
CA ASN A 61 52.36 -12.76 -42.29
C ASN A 61 50.83 -12.88 -42.36
N MET A 62 50.29 -13.16 -43.55
CA MET A 62 48.87 -13.39 -43.76
C MET A 62 48.63 -14.47 -44.80
N LEU A 63 47.62 -15.30 -44.58
CA LEU A 63 47.06 -16.24 -45.54
C LEU A 63 45.53 -16.19 -45.43
N TYR A 64 44.85 -15.77 -46.49
CA TYR A 64 43.39 -15.64 -46.52
C TYR A 64 42.82 -15.97 -47.91
N ILE A 65 41.54 -16.30 -47.97
CA ILE A 65 40.79 -16.46 -49.22
C ILE A 65 40.30 -15.08 -49.66
N ASP A 66 40.44 -14.74 -50.95
CA ASP A 66 39.96 -13.47 -51.48
C ASP A 66 38.43 -13.33 -51.28
N PRO A 67 37.96 -12.28 -50.58
CA PRO A 67 36.52 -12.06 -50.37
C PRO A 67 35.71 -11.90 -51.67
N GLN A 68 36.36 -11.49 -52.77
CA GLN A 68 35.73 -11.31 -54.08
C GLN A 68 35.82 -12.58 -54.95
N ASN A 69 36.68 -13.53 -54.60
CA ASN A 69 36.90 -14.74 -55.39
C ASN A 69 37.31 -15.93 -54.52
N SER A 70 36.34 -16.80 -54.21
CA SER A 70 36.54 -17.95 -53.31
C SER A 70 37.53 -19.01 -53.81
N SER A 71 37.96 -18.94 -55.08
CA SER A 71 38.98 -19.83 -55.66
C SER A 71 40.41 -19.28 -55.57
N GLN A 72 40.59 -18.09 -54.99
CA GLN A 72 41.90 -17.45 -54.86
C GLN A 72 42.35 -17.41 -53.39
N ILE A 73 43.56 -17.88 -53.16
CA ILE A 73 44.23 -17.78 -51.86
C ILE A 73 45.34 -16.76 -51.99
N ILE A 74 45.30 -15.77 -51.11
CA ILE A 74 46.30 -14.71 -51.04
C ILE A 74 47.22 -15.01 -49.87
N ALA A 75 48.49 -15.24 -50.21
CA ALA A 75 49.58 -15.38 -49.25
C ALA A 75 50.42 -14.10 -49.27
N GLU A 76 50.69 -13.53 -48.10
CA GLU A 76 51.52 -12.34 -47.96
C GLU A 76 52.67 -12.55 -47.00
N GLN A 77 53.82 -12.01 -47.40
CA GLN A 77 55.02 -11.94 -46.59
C GLN A 77 55.58 -10.52 -46.66
N VAL A 78 55.88 -9.95 -45.49
CA VAL A 78 56.56 -8.66 -45.36
C VAL A 78 58.04 -8.93 -45.18
N ILE A 79 58.86 -8.36 -46.07
CA ILE A 79 60.31 -8.40 -45.98
C ILE A 79 60.77 -7.09 -45.31
N PRO A 80 61.33 -7.16 -44.10
CA PRO A 80 61.79 -5.98 -43.36
C PRO A 80 63.01 -5.32 -44.04
N GLU A 81 63.36 -4.11 -43.62
CA GLU A 81 64.45 -3.32 -44.23
C GLU A 81 65.86 -3.88 -43.99
N ASN A 82 66.04 -4.70 -42.97
CA ASN A 82 67.32 -5.32 -42.60
C ASN A 82 67.65 -6.58 -43.45
N GLU A 83 66.70 -7.08 -44.23
CA GLU A 83 66.86 -8.24 -45.12
C GLU A 83 66.70 -7.82 -46.59
N GLY A 84 67.65 -8.16 -47.45
CA GLY A 84 67.67 -7.73 -48.85
C GLY A 84 69.07 -7.84 -49.46
N GLY A 85 69.30 -7.12 -50.56
CA GLY A 85 70.53 -7.18 -51.37
C GLY A 85 70.43 -8.10 -52.59
N TRP A 86 69.20 -8.50 -52.96
CA TRP A 86 68.94 -9.45 -54.04
C TRP A 86 67.68 -9.08 -54.81
N TRP A 87 67.58 -9.63 -56.02
CA TRP A 87 66.42 -9.48 -56.90
C TRP A 87 65.36 -10.51 -56.53
N ILE A 88 64.10 -10.10 -56.55
CA ILE A 88 62.95 -10.99 -56.41
C ILE A 88 62.42 -11.31 -57.80
N ARG A 89 62.42 -12.58 -58.17
CA ARG A 89 61.95 -13.08 -59.48
C ARG A 89 61.05 -14.30 -59.37
N GLU A 90 61.22 -15.07 -58.31
CA GLU A 90 60.40 -16.24 -58.02
C GLU A 90 59.92 -16.24 -56.59
N VAL A 91 58.82 -16.94 -56.38
CA VAL A 91 58.19 -17.11 -55.08
C VAL A 91 57.67 -18.53 -54.93
N GLY A 92 57.85 -19.10 -53.75
CA GLY A 92 57.42 -20.44 -53.41
C GLY A 92 56.62 -20.45 -52.12
N LEU A 93 55.52 -21.20 -52.08
CA LEU A 93 54.74 -21.46 -50.88
C LEU A 93 55.07 -22.86 -50.34
N PHE A 94 55.36 -22.95 -49.04
CA PHE A 94 55.80 -24.19 -48.40
C PHE A 94 54.88 -24.57 -47.23
N ASP A 95 54.72 -25.88 -47.04
CA ASP A 95 53.98 -26.42 -45.90
C ASP A 95 54.84 -26.60 -44.63
N GLU A 96 54.24 -27.09 -43.55
CA GLU A 96 54.93 -27.37 -42.27
C GLU A 96 56.03 -28.43 -42.37
N THR A 97 56.01 -29.27 -43.41
CA THR A 97 57.04 -30.29 -43.69
C THR A 97 58.18 -29.76 -44.57
N GLY A 98 58.08 -28.51 -45.04
CA GLY A 98 59.04 -27.90 -45.95
C GLY A 98 58.85 -28.28 -47.42
N ALA A 99 57.72 -28.90 -47.78
CA ALA A 99 57.41 -29.27 -49.15
C ALA A 99 56.91 -28.06 -49.95
N LEU A 100 57.40 -27.90 -51.19
CA LEU A 100 56.97 -26.82 -52.09
C LEU A 100 55.57 -27.11 -52.62
N ILE A 101 54.59 -26.32 -52.21
CA ILE A 101 53.17 -26.47 -52.56
C ILE A 101 52.83 -25.71 -53.85
N ALA A 102 53.33 -24.49 -53.98
CA ALA A 102 53.10 -23.68 -55.16
C ALA A 102 54.35 -22.88 -55.50
N VAL A 103 54.54 -22.65 -56.79
CA VAL A 103 55.65 -21.86 -57.32
C VAL A 103 55.12 -20.84 -58.31
N GLY A 104 55.66 -19.63 -58.28
CA GLY A 104 55.29 -18.58 -59.21
C GLY A 104 56.46 -17.71 -59.57
N ASN A 105 56.32 -17.02 -60.70
CA ASN A 105 57.24 -15.98 -61.12
C ASN A 105 56.63 -14.61 -60.81
N CYS A 106 57.47 -13.63 -60.53
CA CYS A 106 57.06 -12.25 -60.29
C CYS A 106 57.87 -11.27 -61.15
N PRO A 107 57.36 -10.05 -61.37
CA PRO A 107 58.14 -8.99 -61.99
C PRO A 107 59.45 -8.77 -61.23
N GLU A 108 60.53 -8.56 -61.97
CA GLU A 108 61.85 -8.33 -61.38
C GLU A 108 61.81 -7.09 -60.48
N SER A 109 62.02 -7.29 -59.18
CA SER A 109 62.05 -6.20 -58.20
C SER A 109 63.30 -6.33 -57.34
N TYR A 110 64.11 -5.28 -57.28
CA TYR A 110 65.25 -5.24 -56.36
C TYR A 110 64.79 -4.87 -54.95
N LYS A 111 65.18 -5.67 -53.96
CA LYS A 111 64.91 -5.42 -52.53
C LYS A 111 66.21 -4.92 -51.86
N PRO A 112 66.39 -3.61 -51.69
CA PRO A 112 67.61 -3.08 -51.10
C PRO A 112 67.69 -3.44 -49.60
N LYS A 113 68.93 -3.61 -49.12
CA LYS A 113 69.23 -3.80 -47.70
C LYS A 113 69.59 -2.46 -47.08
N LEU A 114 69.21 -2.22 -45.82
CA LEU A 114 69.50 -0.96 -45.13
C LEU A 114 70.99 -0.54 -45.18
N ALA A 115 71.91 -1.51 -45.17
CA ALA A 115 73.36 -1.29 -45.30
C ALA A 115 73.79 -0.65 -46.65
N GLU A 116 72.93 -0.69 -47.67
CA GLU A 116 73.15 -0.09 -48.99
C GLU A 116 72.68 1.38 -49.05
N GLY A 117 72.31 1.97 -47.89
CA GLY A 117 71.87 3.36 -47.78
C GLY A 117 70.39 3.59 -48.07
N SER A 118 69.62 2.53 -48.37
CA SER A 118 68.18 2.58 -48.60
C SER A 118 67.48 1.37 -47.98
N GLY A 119 66.89 1.54 -46.80
CA GLY A 119 65.99 0.55 -46.20
C GLY A 119 64.60 0.64 -46.82
N ARG A 120 64.11 -0.44 -47.43
CA ARG A 120 62.73 -0.53 -47.93
C ARG A 120 62.06 -1.72 -47.28
N THR A 121 60.92 -1.53 -46.63
CA THR A 121 60.02 -2.65 -46.29
C THR A 121 59.19 -2.99 -47.53
N GLN A 122 59.17 -4.26 -47.94
CA GLN A 122 58.47 -4.69 -49.14
C GLN A 122 57.56 -5.87 -48.83
N THR A 123 56.28 -5.73 -49.15
CA THR A 123 55.30 -6.82 -49.06
C THR A 123 55.28 -7.58 -50.37
N VAL A 124 55.53 -8.89 -50.31
CA VAL A 124 55.35 -9.81 -51.43
C VAL A 124 54.00 -10.48 -51.25
N ARG A 125 53.11 -10.27 -52.23
CA ARG A 125 51.77 -10.86 -52.29
C ARG A 125 51.74 -11.88 -53.42
N VAL A 126 51.30 -13.09 -53.09
CA VAL A 126 51.15 -14.19 -54.04
C VAL A 126 49.69 -14.60 -54.06
N VAL A 127 49.13 -14.66 -55.26
CA VAL A 127 47.76 -15.15 -55.48
C VAL A 127 47.89 -16.56 -56.05
N LEU A 128 47.41 -17.55 -55.31
CA LEU A 128 47.32 -18.94 -55.75
C LEU A 128 45.87 -19.25 -56.13
N ILE A 129 45.66 -19.72 -57.36
CA ILE A 129 44.35 -20.19 -57.81
C ILE A 129 44.27 -21.70 -57.56
N THR A 130 43.23 -22.15 -56.86
CA THR A 130 42.99 -23.57 -56.57
C THR A 130 41.53 -23.95 -56.83
N SER A 131 41.29 -25.22 -57.15
CA SER A 131 39.95 -25.76 -57.37
C SER A 131 39.17 -26.03 -56.08
N SER A 132 39.83 -26.05 -54.92
CA SER A 132 39.19 -26.19 -53.59
C SER A 132 40.00 -25.46 -52.52
N THR A 133 39.40 -24.45 -51.91
CA THR A 133 40.00 -23.63 -50.84
C THR A 133 39.62 -24.09 -49.43
N ASP A 134 38.57 -24.93 -49.31
CA ASP A 134 38.05 -25.45 -48.02
C ASP A 134 39.06 -26.31 -47.25
N ASN A 135 40.01 -26.93 -47.96
CA ASN A 135 40.97 -27.88 -47.38
C ASN A 135 42.30 -27.22 -46.97
N ILE A 136 42.35 -25.89 -46.84
CA ILE A 136 43.57 -25.15 -46.51
C ILE A 136 43.39 -24.41 -45.18
N THR A 137 44.34 -24.57 -44.26
CA THR A 137 44.32 -23.85 -42.98
C THR A 137 44.80 -22.42 -43.19
N LEU A 138 43.92 -21.44 -42.95
CA LEU A 138 44.27 -20.02 -42.96
C LEU A 138 45.02 -19.66 -41.68
N LYS A 139 46.23 -19.13 -41.83
CA LYS A 139 47.00 -18.58 -40.70
C LYS A 139 46.91 -17.05 -40.74
N ILE A 140 46.20 -16.49 -39.77
CA ILE A 140 46.31 -15.08 -39.39
C ILE A 140 47.07 -15.10 -38.06
N ASP A 141 48.37 -14.84 -38.09
CA ASP A 141 49.19 -14.73 -36.87
C ASP A 141 49.13 -13.29 -36.35
N PRO A 142 48.36 -12.97 -35.30
CA PRO A 142 48.14 -11.59 -34.86
C PRO A 142 49.34 -11.01 -34.11
N ALA A 143 50.34 -11.84 -33.75
CA ALA A 143 51.44 -11.44 -32.86
C ALA A 143 52.63 -10.77 -33.59
N VAL A 144 52.69 -10.83 -34.93
CA VAL A 144 53.85 -10.37 -35.73
C VAL A 144 53.47 -9.23 -36.70
N VAL A 145 52.25 -8.69 -36.63
CA VAL A 145 51.73 -7.79 -37.67
C VAL A 145 51.71 -6.34 -37.18
N LEU A 146 52.47 -5.47 -37.87
CA LEU A 146 52.19 -4.04 -37.85
C LEU A 146 50.81 -3.82 -38.48
N ALA A 147 49.83 -3.43 -37.67
CA ALA A 147 48.51 -3.03 -38.17
C ALA A 147 48.66 -1.84 -39.13
N THR A 148 48.05 -1.93 -40.31
CA THR A 148 47.99 -0.76 -41.21
C THR A 148 47.16 0.34 -40.54
N ARG A 149 47.50 1.61 -40.79
CA ARG A 149 46.76 2.75 -40.24
C ARG A 149 45.27 2.67 -40.54
N LYS A 150 44.92 2.23 -41.76
CA LYS A 150 43.52 2.00 -42.18
C LYS A 150 42.80 0.98 -41.30
N TYR A 151 43.45 -0.14 -40.94
CA TYR A 151 42.84 -1.14 -40.06
C TYR A 151 42.52 -0.55 -38.68
N VAL A 152 43.42 0.28 -38.13
CA VAL A 152 43.18 0.95 -36.84
C VAL A 152 42.06 1.98 -36.94
N ASP A 153 42.06 2.83 -37.96
CA ASP A 153 41.03 3.85 -38.17
C ASP A 153 39.63 3.22 -38.34
N ASP A 154 39.52 2.15 -39.14
CA ASP A 154 38.26 1.41 -39.33
C ASP A 154 37.75 0.81 -38.00
N LYS A 155 38.65 0.24 -37.18
CA LYS A 155 38.28 -0.34 -35.87
C LYS A 155 37.88 0.71 -34.84
N VAL A 156 38.54 1.86 -34.83
CA VAL A 156 38.18 2.99 -33.96
C VAL A 156 36.80 3.53 -34.34
N LEU A 157 36.50 3.64 -35.64
CA LEU A 157 35.19 4.08 -36.11
C LEU A 157 34.09 3.09 -35.73
N GLU A 158 34.31 1.79 -35.94
CA GLU A 158 33.37 0.73 -35.55
C GLU A 158 33.03 0.80 -34.05
N LEU A 159 34.06 0.92 -33.19
CA LEU A 159 33.87 1.05 -31.76
C LEU A 159 33.12 2.34 -31.39
N LYS A 160 33.45 3.46 -32.04
CA LYS A 160 32.79 4.74 -31.80
C LYS A 160 31.30 4.67 -32.12
N VAL A 161 30.94 4.11 -33.27
CA VAL A 161 29.54 3.92 -33.67
C VAL A 161 28.80 3.04 -32.67
N TYR A 162 29.42 1.94 -32.22
CA TYR A 162 28.84 1.05 -31.22
C TYR A 162 28.59 1.75 -29.87
N VAL A 163 29.57 2.50 -29.37
CA VAL A 163 29.44 3.23 -28.09
C VAL A 163 28.40 4.35 -28.21
N ASP A 164 28.39 5.10 -29.31
CA ASP A 164 27.43 6.17 -29.55
C ASP A 164 25.99 5.61 -29.62
N ASP A 165 25.77 4.45 -30.25
CA ASP A 165 24.47 3.75 -30.30
C ASP A 165 24.00 3.26 -28.92
N LEU A 166 24.90 2.64 -28.14
CA LEU A 166 24.57 2.23 -26.77
C LEU A 166 24.19 3.42 -25.89
N MET A 167 24.92 4.53 -26.00
CA MET A 167 24.63 5.75 -25.23
C MET A 167 23.31 6.38 -25.67
N ALA A 168 23.02 6.42 -26.97
CA ALA A 168 21.74 6.92 -27.48
C ALA A 168 20.57 6.08 -26.95
N LYS A 169 20.69 4.75 -26.94
CA LYS A 169 19.68 3.85 -26.36
C LYS A 169 19.53 4.04 -24.86
N HIS A 170 20.64 4.25 -24.14
CA HIS A 170 20.62 4.53 -22.69
C HIS A 170 19.88 5.83 -22.36
N LEU A 171 20.12 6.90 -23.13
CA LEU A 171 19.47 8.21 -22.94
C LEU A 171 17.98 8.20 -23.35
N ALA A 172 17.60 7.38 -24.33
CA ALA A 172 16.22 7.24 -24.78
C ALA A 172 15.38 6.31 -23.89
N ALA A 173 16.00 5.45 -23.11
CA ALA A 173 15.31 4.56 -22.19
C ALA A 173 14.62 5.37 -21.08
N VAL A 174 13.36 5.03 -20.79
CA VAL A 174 12.58 5.66 -19.71
C VAL A 174 13.19 5.36 -18.34
N ASP A 175 13.71 4.16 -18.16
CA ASP A 175 14.40 3.72 -16.95
C ASP A 175 15.59 2.82 -17.32
N PRO A 176 16.76 3.41 -17.64
CA PRO A 176 17.95 2.62 -17.94
C PRO A 176 18.57 1.96 -16.70
N HIS A 177 18.04 2.23 -15.50
CA HIS A 177 18.61 1.80 -14.22
C HIS A 177 17.51 1.33 -13.26
N SER A 178 16.93 0.17 -13.57
CA SER A 178 15.84 -0.43 -12.80
C SER A 178 16.17 -0.78 -11.34
N GLN A 179 17.45 -0.68 -10.94
CA GLN A 179 17.85 -0.83 -9.54
C GLN A 179 17.52 0.41 -8.67
N TYR A 180 17.20 1.55 -9.28
CA TYR A 180 16.85 2.77 -8.57
C TYR A 180 15.34 3.03 -8.63
N ALA A 181 14.82 3.73 -7.63
CA ALA A 181 13.42 4.13 -7.63
C ALA A 181 13.17 5.18 -8.73
N PRO A 182 12.09 5.07 -9.52
CA PRO A 182 11.73 6.07 -10.53
C PRO A 182 11.56 7.47 -9.94
N LYS A 183 11.89 8.51 -10.71
CA LYS A 183 11.70 9.90 -10.26
C LYS A 183 10.23 10.28 -10.15
N ASP A 184 9.42 9.84 -11.11
CA ASP A 184 8.00 10.13 -11.17
C ASP A 184 7.21 8.96 -10.58
N SER A 185 6.58 9.21 -9.42
CA SER A 185 5.72 8.24 -8.71
C SER A 185 6.40 6.89 -8.41
N PRO A 186 7.52 6.87 -7.66
CA PRO A 186 8.18 5.61 -7.29
C PRO A 186 7.27 4.74 -6.43
N THR A 187 7.27 3.43 -6.71
CA THR A 187 6.80 2.44 -5.74
C THR A 187 7.97 2.06 -4.84
N LEU A 188 7.87 2.38 -3.54
CA LEU A 188 8.90 2.04 -2.56
C LEU A 188 8.69 0.59 -2.08
N THR A 189 9.69 -0.27 -2.28
CA THR A 189 9.68 -1.66 -1.80
C THR A 189 10.51 -1.83 -0.52
N GLY A 190 10.19 -2.84 0.30
CA GLY A 190 10.91 -3.11 1.55
C GLY A 190 10.48 -2.20 2.71
N MET A 191 11.41 -1.83 3.58
CA MET A 191 11.19 -0.92 4.73
C MET A 191 11.95 0.40 4.52
N PRO A 192 11.40 1.35 3.74
CA PRO A 192 12.06 2.63 3.48
C PRO A 192 12.27 3.41 4.78
N LYS A 193 13.49 3.91 4.99
CA LYS A 193 13.81 4.78 6.13
C LYS A 193 13.66 6.23 5.72
N THR A 194 12.93 7.00 6.51
CA THR A 194 12.78 8.45 6.34
C THR A 194 13.22 9.17 7.61
N PRO A 195 13.84 10.36 7.52
CA PRO A 195 14.11 11.18 8.70
C PRO A 195 12.80 11.50 9.44
N THR A 196 12.85 11.55 10.77
CA THR A 196 11.72 11.99 11.59
C THR A 196 11.75 13.51 11.71
N PRO A 197 10.81 14.25 11.10
CA PRO A 197 10.74 15.70 11.25
C PRO A 197 10.29 16.10 12.68
N PRO A 198 10.54 17.34 13.10
CA PRO A 198 10.00 17.87 14.35
C PRO A 198 8.46 17.95 14.34
N ALA A 199 7.85 17.96 15.53
CA ALA A 199 6.40 18.06 15.69
C ALA A 199 5.84 19.33 15.03
N GLY A 200 4.64 19.22 14.43
CA GLY A 200 3.98 20.33 13.73
C GLY A 200 4.46 20.59 12.30
N ASN A 201 5.39 19.79 11.77
CA ASN A 201 5.83 19.92 10.37
C ASN A 201 4.69 19.62 9.38
N ASN A 202 4.51 20.50 8.39
CA ASN A 202 3.46 20.43 7.36
C ASN A 202 4.01 20.34 5.93
N SER A 203 5.26 19.89 5.77
CA SER A 203 5.91 19.73 4.47
C SER A 203 5.32 18.53 3.70
N THR A 204 5.63 18.45 2.41
CA THR A 204 5.24 17.33 1.54
C THR A 204 6.17 16.11 1.66
N LEU A 205 6.83 15.94 2.80
CA LEU A 205 7.73 14.82 3.07
C LEU A 205 6.93 13.54 3.34
N ILE A 206 7.53 12.38 3.07
CA ILE A 206 6.97 11.09 3.52
C ILE A 206 7.05 11.03 5.05
N ALA A 207 5.89 10.87 5.70
CA ALA A 207 5.83 10.77 7.16
C ALA A 207 6.50 9.48 7.66
N SER A 208 7.43 9.61 8.62
CA SER A 208 8.01 8.45 9.30
C SER A 208 7.00 7.85 10.30
N THR A 209 7.15 6.57 10.62
CA THR A 209 6.31 5.90 11.63
C THR A 209 6.40 6.57 13.00
N ALA A 210 7.59 7.05 13.37
CA ALA A 210 7.82 7.78 14.61
C ALA A 210 7.07 9.12 14.65
N PHE A 211 7.05 9.88 13.54
CA PHE A 211 6.29 11.13 13.45
C PHE A 211 4.78 10.89 13.63
N VAL A 212 4.24 9.86 12.96
CA VAL A 212 2.82 9.49 13.08
C VAL A 212 2.50 9.05 14.50
N GLN A 213 3.36 8.26 15.14
CA GLN A 213 3.16 7.82 16.53
C GLN A 213 3.12 9.00 17.50
N VAL A 214 4.02 9.97 17.37
CA VAL A 214 4.02 11.19 18.20
C VAL A 214 2.75 12.00 17.97
N ALA A 215 2.31 12.19 16.72
CA ALA A 215 1.09 12.92 16.41
C ALA A 215 -0.16 12.25 17.01
N ILE A 216 -0.24 10.91 16.94
CA ILE A 216 -1.32 10.14 17.55
C ILE A 216 -1.29 10.25 19.08
N LEU A 217 -0.11 10.12 19.71
CA LEU A 217 0.02 10.26 21.15
C LEU A 217 -0.35 11.67 21.64
N ALA A 218 -0.01 12.71 20.87
CA ALA A 218 -0.40 14.08 21.17
C ALA A 218 -1.92 14.30 21.05
N LEU A 219 -2.57 13.67 20.06
CA LEU A 219 -4.03 13.69 19.92
C LEU A 219 -4.72 12.98 21.10
N ILE A 220 -4.12 11.88 21.58
CA ILE A 220 -4.63 11.12 22.72
C ILE A 220 -4.43 11.95 24.00
N GLY A 221 -3.18 12.27 24.36
CA GLY A 221 -2.80 12.89 25.66
C GLY A 221 -2.99 14.40 25.80
N GLY A 222 -3.73 15.06 24.91
CA GLY A 222 -3.97 16.50 24.97
C GLY A 222 -4.97 16.97 26.05
N ALA A 223 -5.65 16.03 26.71
CA ALA A 223 -6.65 16.29 27.74
C ALA A 223 -6.09 16.14 29.18
N PRO A 224 -6.74 16.68 30.22
CA PRO A 224 -6.33 16.51 31.62
C PRO A 224 -6.21 15.02 31.98
N ALA A 225 -5.28 14.66 32.87
CA ALA A 225 -4.92 13.26 33.18
C ALA A 225 -6.06 12.24 33.42
N PRO A 226 -7.27 12.60 33.89
CA PRO A 226 -8.40 11.66 33.98
C PRO A 226 -9.19 11.43 32.67
N LEU A 227 -8.93 12.21 31.62
CA LEU A 227 -9.64 12.22 30.33
C LEU A 227 -8.66 12.20 29.15
N ASP A 228 -7.42 11.77 29.39
CA ASP A 228 -6.29 11.89 28.44
C ASP A 228 -6.31 10.81 27.34
N THR A 229 -7.43 10.09 27.21
CA THR A 229 -7.69 9.23 26.07
C THR A 229 -9.13 9.35 25.56
N LEU A 230 -9.33 9.13 24.26
CA LEU A 230 -10.67 9.02 23.66
C LEU A 230 -11.52 7.92 24.33
N LYS A 231 -10.88 6.86 24.86
CA LYS A 231 -11.53 5.77 25.57
C LYS A 231 -12.10 6.21 26.91
N GLU A 232 -11.37 7.05 27.65
CA GLU A 232 -11.81 7.59 28.93
C GLU A 232 -12.96 8.58 28.77
N ILE A 233 -12.89 9.46 27.76
CA ILE A 233 -14.01 10.36 27.43
C ILE A 233 -15.25 9.55 27.07
N ALA A 234 -15.10 8.55 26.19
CA ALA A 234 -16.19 7.66 25.81
C ALA A 234 -16.78 6.93 27.03
N ALA A 235 -15.94 6.43 27.94
CA ALA A 235 -16.40 5.81 29.20
C ALA A 235 -17.10 6.80 30.14
N ALA A 236 -16.58 8.02 30.28
CA ALA A 236 -17.13 9.07 31.14
C ALA A 236 -18.53 9.50 30.70
N ILE A 237 -18.82 9.47 29.39
CA ILE A 237 -20.16 9.72 28.84
C ILE A 237 -20.97 8.44 28.61
N ASN A 238 -20.52 7.29 29.14
CA ASN A 238 -21.16 5.98 28.97
C ASN A 238 -21.41 5.57 27.51
N ASN A 239 -20.50 5.95 26.61
CA ASN A 239 -20.62 5.78 25.16
C ASN A 239 -21.92 6.34 24.58
N ASP A 240 -22.49 7.39 25.19
CA ASP A 240 -23.76 7.96 24.76
C ASP A 240 -23.56 8.94 23.58
N PRO A 241 -23.96 8.57 22.34
CA PRO A 241 -23.86 9.47 21.18
C PRO A 241 -24.80 10.67 21.30
N ASN A 242 -25.78 10.64 22.20
CA ASN A 242 -26.78 11.67 22.43
C ASN A 242 -26.63 12.29 23.83
N PHE A 243 -25.42 12.29 24.41
CA PHE A 243 -25.18 12.75 25.78
C PHE A 243 -25.88 14.07 26.13
N SER A 244 -25.83 15.07 25.24
CA SER A 244 -26.53 16.35 25.44
C SER A 244 -28.05 16.17 25.56
N THR A 245 -28.66 15.40 24.66
CA THR A 245 -30.10 15.07 24.70
C THR A 245 -30.45 14.30 25.97
N THR A 246 -29.65 13.32 26.37
CA THR A 246 -29.85 12.54 27.59
C THR A 246 -29.85 13.44 28.82
N ILE A 247 -28.83 14.30 28.96
CA ILE A 247 -28.74 15.25 30.07
C ILE A 247 -29.90 16.24 30.05
N ASN A 248 -30.26 16.78 28.87
CA ASN A 248 -31.39 17.69 28.73
C ASN A 248 -32.72 17.03 29.12
N ASN A 249 -32.93 15.78 28.74
CA ASN A 249 -34.13 15.02 29.11
C ASN A 249 -34.17 14.75 30.62
N VAL A 250 -33.06 14.35 31.23
CA VAL A 250 -32.97 14.15 32.69
C VAL A 250 -33.23 15.46 33.44
N LEU A 251 -32.71 16.57 32.94
CA LEU A 251 -32.90 17.89 33.54
C LEU A 251 -34.34 18.39 33.39
N ALA A 252 -34.98 18.10 32.25
CA ALA A 252 -36.40 18.43 32.02
C ALA A 252 -37.37 17.68 32.95
N LEU A 253 -36.94 16.55 33.53
CA LEU A 253 -37.70 15.83 34.56
C LEU A 253 -37.55 16.43 35.97
N LYS A 254 -36.65 17.40 36.18
CA LYS A 254 -36.50 18.09 37.46
C LYS A 254 -37.43 19.29 37.52
N ALA A 255 -38.02 19.54 38.70
CA ALA A 255 -38.80 20.75 38.92
C ALA A 255 -37.87 21.99 38.92
N PRO A 256 -38.31 23.14 38.35
CA PRO A 256 -37.53 24.38 38.40
C PRO A 256 -37.23 24.83 39.83
N LEU A 257 -36.06 25.45 40.03
CA LEU A 257 -35.68 25.99 41.35
C LEU A 257 -36.59 27.15 41.77
N ALA A 258 -36.93 28.03 40.84
CA ALA A 258 -37.83 29.16 41.08
C ALA A 258 -39.26 28.76 40.72
N SER A 259 -40.18 28.89 41.68
CA SER A 259 -41.63 28.69 41.51
C SER A 259 -41.99 27.40 40.74
N PRO A 260 -41.62 26.21 41.25
CA PRO A 260 -41.94 24.95 40.58
C PRO A 260 -43.45 24.74 40.45
N ALA A 261 -43.91 24.48 39.23
CA ALA A 261 -45.23 23.88 39.01
C ALA A 261 -45.12 22.38 39.31
N LEU A 262 -45.75 21.92 40.39
CA LEU A 262 -45.76 20.50 40.75
C LEU A 262 -46.89 19.78 39.99
N THR A 263 -46.56 18.76 39.21
CA THR A 263 -47.53 17.94 38.45
C THR A 263 -47.68 16.55 39.08
N GLY A 264 -48.78 15.84 38.78
CA GLY A 264 -49.06 14.51 39.34
C GLY A 264 -49.61 14.57 40.77
N THR A 265 -49.19 13.64 41.63
CA THR A 265 -49.52 13.61 43.07
C THR A 265 -48.26 13.85 43.90
N PRO A 266 -47.83 15.11 44.11
CA PRO A 266 -46.63 15.41 44.87
C PRO A 266 -46.73 14.89 46.31
N THR A 267 -45.70 14.19 46.76
CA THR A 267 -45.57 13.75 48.16
C THR A 267 -44.65 14.70 48.91
N ALA A 268 -45.03 15.09 50.11
CA ALA A 268 -44.15 15.77 51.06
C ALA A 268 -44.23 15.07 52.42
N PRO A 269 -43.20 15.14 53.27
CA PRO A 269 -43.28 14.65 54.64
C PRO A 269 -44.39 15.36 55.42
N THR A 270 -45.19 14.63 56.20
CA THR A 270 -46.20 15.23 57.08
C THR A 270 -45.52 15.80 58.31
N ALA A 271 -45.56 17.11 58.46
CA ALA A 271 -45.02 17.81 59.63
C ALA A 271 -45.85 17.51 60.90
N ALA A 272 -45.26 17.76 62.07
CA ALA A 272 -46.01 17.78 63.33
C ALA A 272 -46.92 19.01 63.40
N GLN A 273 -48.07 18.90 64.07
CA GLN A 273 -49.10 19.95 64.14
C GLN A 273 -48.63 21.28 64.76
N THR A 274 -47.48 21.28 65.44
CA THR A 274 -46.88 22.48 66.07
C THR A 274 -45.97 23.27 65.13
N VAL A 275 -45.68 22.77 63.92
CA VAL A 275 -44.76 23.42 62.99
C VAL A 275 -45.42 24.63 62.32
N ASN A 276 -44.71 25.77 62.32
CA ASN A 276 -45.20 27.07 61.81
C ASN A 276 -44.19 27.77 60.86
N ASN A 277 -43.56 27.01 59.98
CA ASN A 277 -42.61 27.51 58.99
C ASN A 277 -43.16 27.41 57.56
N THR A 278 -42.32 27.65 56.55
CA THR A 278 -42.70 27.68 55.14
C THR A 278 -42.77 26.30 54.46
N GLN A 279 -42.83 25.20 55.23
CA GLN A 279 -42.98 23.85 54.67
C GLN A 279 -44.34 23.68 53.98
N ILE A 280 -44.38 22.79 52.97
CA ILE A 280 -45.63 22.42 52.29
C ILE A 280 -46.51 21.65 53.28
N ALA A 281 -47.73 22.14 53.51
CA ALA A 281 -48.73 21.41 54.30
C ALA A 281 -49.27 20.22 53.49
N THR A 282 -49.10 19.00 54.01
CA THR A 282 -49.67 17.80 53.37
C THR A 282 -51.16 17.71 53.60
N THR A 283 -51.87 16.95 52.76
CA THR A 283 -53.30 16.66 52.96
C THR A 283 -53.56 15.94 54.29
N ALA A 284 -52.60 15.13 54.77
CA ALA A 284 -52.67 14.49 56.08
C ALA A 284 -52.58 15.51 57.24
N PHE A 285 -51.65 16.47 57.16
CA PHE A 285 -51.54 17.56 58.13
C PHE A 285 -52.83 18.39 58.20
N VAL A 286 -53.37 18.78 57.04
CA VAL A 286 -54.61 19.58 56.96
C VAL A 286 -55.81 18.79 57.49
N LYS A 287 -55.95 17.50 57.12
CA LYS A 287 -57.02 16.64 57.68
C LYS A 287 -56.93 16.54 59.20
N ALA A 288 -55.73 16.36 59.74
CA ALA A 288 -55.52 16.31 61.20
C ALA A 288 -55.82 17.66 61.86
N ALA A 289 -55.45 18.78 61.23
CA ALA A 289 -55.73 20.12 61.74
C ALA A 289 -57.23 20.43 61.76
N ILE A 290 -57.96 20.09 60.70
CA ILE A 290 -59.42 20.26 60.63
C ILE A 290 -60.11 19.34 61.65
N ALA A 291 -59.71 18.08 61.76
CA ALA A 291 -60.24 17.18 62.78
C ALA A 291 -60.00 17.74 64.19
N GLY A 292 -58.80 18.28 64.45
CA GLY A 292 -58.47 18.98 65.69
C GLY A 292 -59.30 20.25 65.93
N LEU A 293 -59.66 21.01 64.88
CA LEU A 293 -60.52 22.18 64.99
C LEU A 293 -61.99 21.80 65.26
N VAL A 294 -62.51 20.79 64.56
CA VAL A 294 -63.86 20.27 64.78
C VAL A 294 -63.97 19.69 66.19
N GLY A 295 -63.00 18.89 66.62
CA GLY A 295 -62.97 18.33 67.98
C GLY A 295 -62.59 19.31 69.10
N SER A 296 -62.09 20.50 68.78
CA SER A 296 -61.81 21.57 69.77
C SER A 296 -62.89 22.65 69.80
N SER A 297 -63.98 22.46 69.05
CA SER A 297 -65.17 23.30 69.15
C SER A 297 -65.70 23.23 70.60
N PRO A 298 -65.87 24.38 71.29
CA PRO A 298 -66.45 24.40 72.63
C PRO A 298 -67.82 23.70 72.64
N GLU A 299 -68.25 23.16 73.78
CA GLU A 299 -69.49 22.36 73.96
C GLU A 299 -70.76 22.99 73.32
N ALA A 300 -70.78 24.29 73.03
CA ALA A 300 -71.86 24.97 72.32
C ALA A 300 -71.89 24.76 70.79
N LEU A 301 -70.82 24.26 70.14
CA LEU A 301 -70.72 24.11 68.68
C LEU A 301 -70.52 22.64 68.20
N ASP A 302 -70.19 21.68 69.09
CA ASP A 302 -70.45 20.23 68.87
C ASP A 302 -71.94 19.87 69.02
N THR A 303 -72.76 20.90 69.29
CA THR A 303 -74.20 20.78 69.53
C THR A 303 -74.95 20.12 68.40
N LEU A 304 -74.55 20.16 67.13
CA LEU A 304 -75.33 19.46 66.10
C LEU A 304 -75.17 17.94 66.19
N ASN A 305 -73.98 17.44 66.49
CA ASN A 305 -73.73 16.01 66.66
C ASN A 305 -74.22 15.52 68.03
N GLU A 306 -74.00 16.30 69.09
CA GLU A 306 -74.55 16.03 70.41
C GLU A 306 -76.08 16.12 70.44
N LEU A 307 -76.70 17.10 69.76
CA LEU A 307 -78.16 17.20 69.64
C LEU A 307 -78.69 16.05 68.78
N ALA A 308 -78.04 15.69 67.66
CA ALA A 308 -78.43 14.51 66.90
C ALA A 308 -78.38 13.24 67.76
N ALA A 309 -77.31 13.03 68.53
CA ALA A 309 -77.19 11.90 69.45
C ALA A 309 -78.19 11.97 70.63
N ALA A 310 -78.41 13.14 71.24
CA ALA A 310 -79.35 13.36 72.34
C ALA A 310 -80.81 13.17 71.91
N LEU A 311 -81.12 13.48 70.64
CA LEU A 311 -82.39 13.17 69.99
C LEU A 311 -82.44 11.72 69.45
N GLY A 312 -81.46 10.88 69.78
CA GLY A 312 -81.42 9.45 69.42
C GLY A 312 -81.14 9.18 67.95
N ASN A 313 -80.60 10.15 67.21
CA ASN A 313 -80.50 10.17 65.75
C ASN A 313 -81.85 9.88 65.06
N ASP A 314 -82.96 10.26 65.69
CA ASP A 314 -84.31 9.97 65.19
C ASP A 314 -84.74 11.00 64.12
N PRO A 315 -84.86 10.60 62.85
CA PRO A 315 -85.31 11.50 61.78
C PRO A 315 -86.74 11.99 61.98
N ASN A 316 -87.53 11.30 62.82
CA ASN A 316 -88.92 11.59 63.13
C ASN A 316 -89.11 12.01 64.59
N PHE A 317 -88.07 12.60 65.23
CA PHE A 317 -88.10 12.97 66.66
C PHE A 317 -89.40 13.66 67.10
N ALA A 318 -89.90 14.60 66.31
CA ALA A 318 -91.16 15.30 66.59
C ALA A 318 -92.35 14.33 66.71
N THR A 319 -92.47 13.36 65.81
CA THR A 319 -93.49 12.31 65.82
C THR A 319 -93.33 11.39 67.04
N THR A 320 -92.09 10.99 67.34
CA THR A 320 -91.78 10.12 68.48
C THR A 320 -92.14 10.77 69.82
N VAL A 321 -91.77 12.04 70.02
CA VAL A 321 -92.14 12.81 71.22
C VAL A 321 -93.65 13.01 71.30
N MET A 322 -94.30 13.33 70.18
CA MET A 322 -95.76 13.50 70.14
C MET A 322 -96.50 12.22 70.54
N ASN A 323 -96.04 11.06 70.06
CA ASN A 323 -96.58 9.75 70.47
C ASN A 323 -96.32 9.44 71.95
N ALA A 324 -95.13 9.76 72.46
CA ALA A 324 -94.80 9.57 73.87
C ALA A 324 -95.66 10.46 74.79
N LEU A 325 -95.90 11.72 74.43
CA LEU A 325 -96.79 12.63 75.17
C LEU A 325 -98.25 12.18 75.11
N ALA A 326 -98.72 11.70 73.96
CA ALA A 326 -100.08 11.16 73.84
C ALA A 326 -100.32 9.98 74.81
N GLY A 327 -99.29 9.17 75.07
CA GLY A 327 -99.33 8.09 76.07
C GLY A 327 -99.17 8.53 77.54
N LYS A 328 -98.89 9.81 77.81
CA LYS A 328 -98.67 10.37 79.17
C LYS A 328 -99.90 11.07 79.76
N GLN A 329 -101.02 11.17 79.03
CA GLN A 329 -102.31 11.37 79.69
C GLN A 329 -102.49 10.19 80.67
N PRO A 330 -102.78 10.43 81.97
CA PRO A 330 -102.91 9.33 82.91
C PRO A 330 -104.00 8.39 82.41
N LEU A 331 -103.62 7.15 82.13
CA LEU A 331 -104.53 6.04 81.87
C LEU A 331 -105.27 5.65 83.16
N ASP A 332 -105.59 6.62 84.01
CA ASP A 332 -106.54 6.47 85.08
C ASP A 332 -107.92 6.49 84.41
N ALA A 333 -108.61 5.35 84.49
CA ALA A 333 -109.92 5.18 83.88
C ALA A 333 -110.91 6.24 84.38
N THR A 334 -110.75 6.71 85.62
CA THR A 334 -111.58 7.77 86.21
C THR A 334 -111.33 9.09 85.50
N LEU A 335 -110.08 9.57 85.43
CA LEU A 335 -109.75 10.81 84.72
C LEU A 335 -110.05 10.74 83.23
N THR A 336 -109.83 9.58 82.59
CA THR A 336 -110.19 9.37 81.17
C THR A 336 -111.69 9.50 80.98
N ASN A 337 -112.48 8.83 81.82
CA ASN A 337 -113.93 8.92 81.79
C ASN A 337 -114.44 10.33 82.11
N LEU A 338 -113.79 11.06 83.02
CA LEU A 338 -114.17 12.43 83.39
C LEU A 338 -113.77 13.46 82.30
N SER A 339 -112.65 13.24 81.61
CA SER A 339 -112.16 14.19 80.61
C SER A 339 -113.18 14.36 79.47
N GLY A 340 -113.53 15.61 79.16
CA GLY A 340 -114.48 15.92 78.08
C GLY A 340 -115.96 15.65 78.37
N LYS A 341 -116.33 15.17 79.57
CA LYS A 341 -117.75 15.06 79.95
C LYS A 341 -118.36 16.44 80.22
N SER A 342 -119.62 16.65 79.82
CA SER A 342 -120.42 17.79 80.27
C SER A 342 -120.75 17.66 81.76
N VAL A 343 -121.12 18.77 82.41
CA VAL A 343 -121.50 18.78 83.83
C VAL A 343 -122.56 17.71 84.16
N SER A 344 -123.59 17.58 83.32
CA SER A 344 -124.64 16.58 83.48
C SER A 344 -124.11 15.14 83.41
N ALA A 345 -123.19 14.85 82.49
CA ALA A 345 -122.58 13.52 82.36
C ALA A 345 -121.61 13.21 83.51
N LEU A 346 -120.95 14.23 84.05
CA LEU A 346 -120.10 14.13 85.25
C LEU A 346 -120.94 13.78 86.49
N LEU A 347 -122.06 14.47 86.68
CA LEU A 347 -123.01 14.18 87.76
C LEU A 347 -123.53 12.73 87.65
N GLN A 348 -123.85 12.26 86.44
CA GLN A 348 -124.27 10.88 86.22
C GLN A 348 -123.17 9.87 86.54
N TYR A 349 -121.92 10.13 86.15
CA TYR A 349 -120.77 9.27 86.48
C TYR A 349 -120.51 9.18 87.98
N LEU A 350 -120.75 10.27 88.72
CA LEU A 350 -120.65 10.33 90.18
C LEU A 350 -121.89 9.76 90.90
N GLY A 351 -122.92 9.32 90.17
CA GLY A 351 -124.17 8.80 90.75
C GLY A 351 -125.13 9.88 91.30
N LEU A 352 -124.97 11.14 90.88
CA LEU A 352 -125.66 12.33 91.37
C LEU A 352 -126.74 12.87 90.39
N GLY A 353 -127.49 11.99 89.72
CA GLY A 353 -128.57 12.36 88.78
C GLY A 353 -129.92 12.68 89.44
N GLU A 354 -130.86 13.27 88.68
CA GLU A 354 -132.22 13.62 89.13
C GLU A 354 -132.94 12.39 89.71
N GLY A 355 -133.05 12.34 91.05
CA GLY A 355 -133.66 11.24 91.81
C GLY A 355 -132.74 10.56 92.84
N SER A 356 -131.45 10.92 92.93
CA SER A 356 -130.52 10.35 93.93
C SER A 356 -130.74 10.96 95.32
N ALA A 357 -131.29 10.18 96.25
CA ALA A 357 -131.40 10.55 97.67
C ALA A 357 -130.04 10.32 98.35
N LEU A 358 -129.36 11.40 98.73
CA LEU A 358 -128.15 11.30 99.55
C LEU A 358 -128.54 10.73 100.92
N PRO A 359 -127.88 9.66 101.42
CA PRO A 359 -128.01 9.25 102.81
C PRO A 359 -127.47 10.35 103.72
N VAL A 360 -128.20 10.66 104.80
CA VAL A 360 -127.72 11.48 105.92
C VAL A 360 -126.63 10.74 106.69
#